data_AF-A0A1J5D6C4-F1
#
_entry.id   AF-A0A1J5D6C4-F1
#
_cell.length_a   1.000
_cell.length_b   1.000
_cell.length_c   1.000
_cell.angle_alpha   90.00
_cell.angle_beta   90.00
_cell.angle_gamma   90.00
#
_symmetry.space_group_name_H-M   'P 1'
#
loop_
_entity.id
_entity.type
_entity.pdbx_description
1 polymer ?
#
loop_
_entity_poly.entity_id
_entity_poly.type
_entity_poly.pdbx_seq_one_letter_code
_entity_poly.pdbx_strand_id
1 'polypeptide(L)'
;MNKVLGVVVALLLAITLLPACEGGGAGGGEGGGAPSAYTGFMQAVEGQWVEYVISSDGEEYHQKMEHIGQDTVDGKTCIGFEMTMAMPQQGETIVQMWTDAATHQLVKYVMKTGDQVICMDVSQSPYEPPETETPGQYNPSLPDISYGTYTIPGTGGTVTVAIFDVPGGEVWVSSQVPFGTVKVVASGTTTMYLYNFGTSGAQRDISKAEMENCMQMPGF
;
A
#
# COMPACT_ATOMS: atom_id res chain seq x y z
N MET A 1 -3.05 14.71 20.43
CA MET A 1 -3.87 14.65 19.20
C MET A 1 -3.68 13.25 18.64
N ASN A 2 -4.74 12.45 18.64
CA ASN A 2 -4.69 11.04 18.30
C ASN A 2 -4.32 10.90 16.81
N LYS A 3 -3.17 10.28 16.53
CA LYS A 3 -2.80 9.83 15.20
C LYS A 3 -3.77 8.69 14.83
N VAL A 4 -4.59 8.92 13.83
CA VAL A 4 -5.49 7.92 13.26
C VAL A 4 -4.61 6.94 12.49
N LEU A 5 -4.70 5.64 12.82
CA LEU A 5 -4.10 4.57 12.01
C LEU A 5 -4.66 4.69 10.59
N GLY A 6 -3.78 5.03 9.64
CA GLY A 6 -4.11 5.11 8.23
C GLY A 6 -4.51 3.73 7.71
N VAL A 7 -5.65 3.69 7.02
CA VAL A 7 -6.21 2.53 6.31
C VAL A 7 -6.81 1.42 7.18
N VAL A 8 -7.58 1.75 8.23
CA VAL A 8 -8.87 1.11 8.59
C VAL A 8 -9.53 2.03 9.62
N VAL A 9 -10.39 2.97 9.25
CA VAL A 9 -11.58 3.45 10.02
C VAL A 9 -12.23 4.55 9.19
N ALA A 10 -13.25 4.18 8.42
CA ALA A 10 -14.38 5.05 8.12
C ALA A 10 -15.61 4.20 7.82
N LEU A 11 -16.01 3.28 8.72
CA LEU A 11 -17.41 2.87 8.85
C LEU A 11 -17.61 2.07 10.15
N LEU A 12 -17.82 2.77 11.26
CA LEU A 12 -18.27 2.16 12.51
C LEU A 12 -19.17 3.15 13.24
N LEU A 13 -20.45 3.18 12.87
CA LEU A 13 -21.54 3.76 13.67
C LEU A 13 -22.91 3.31 13.13
N ALA A 14 -23.35 2.11 13.52
CA ALA A 14 -24.74 1.76 13.85
C ALA A 14 -24.81 0.28 14.26
N ILE A 15 -24.47 0.00 15.53
CA ILE A 15 -24.80 -1.29 16.15
C ILE A 15 -26.26 -1.22 16.57
N THR A 16 -27.13 -1.94 15.89
CA THR A 16 -28.40 -2.40 16.45
C THR A 16 -28.32 -3.91 16.66
N LEU A 17 -28.40 -4.29 17.93
CA LEU A 17 -28.51 -5.63 18.50
C LEU A 17 -29.41 -6.57 17.67
N LEU A 18 -29.02 -7.86 17.54
CA LEU A 18 -29.86 -9.08 17.66
C LEU A 18 -28.99 -10.37 17.46
N PRO A 19 -29.46 -11.56 17.88
CA PRO A 19 -28.60 -12.67 18.34
C PRO A 19 -28.19 -13.69 17.27
N ALA A 20 -27.23 -14.52 17.69
CA ALA A 20 -26.58 -15.64 17.03
C ALA A 20 -27.47 -16.63 16.25
N CYS A 21 -26.89 -17.22 15.21
CA CYS A 21 -27.26 -18.55 14.72
C CYS A 21 -26.01 -19.34 14.26
N GLU A 22 -25.93 -20.58 14.73
CA GLU A 22 -24.94 -21.62 14.46
C GLU A 22 -25.01 -22.19 13.02
N GLY A 23 -23.90 -22.83 12.61
CA GLY A 23 -23.82 -23.77 11.47
C GLY A 23 -22.49 -23.58 10.73
N GLY A 24 -21.48 -24.46 10.82
CA GLY A 24 -21.55 -25.91 10.67
C GLY A 24 -21.12 -26.27 9.24
N GLY A 25 -19.85 -26.64 9.04
CA GLY A 25 -19.34 -27.02 7.72
C GLY A 25 -17.85 -27.34 7.71
N ALA A 26 -17.52 -28.60 8.03
CA ALA A 26 -16.20 -29.17 7.84
C ALA A 26 -15.93 -29.36 6.33
N GLY A 27 -14.76 -28.90 5.87
CA GLY A 27 -14.24 -29.17 4.53
C GLY A 27 -12.74 -29.40 4.64
N GLY A 28 -12.31 -30.65 4.51
CA GLY A 28 -10.92 -31.06 4.62
C GLY A 28 -10.07 -30.58 3.45
N GLY A 29 -8.86 -30.08 3.76
CA GLY A 29 -7.80 -29.82 2.81
C GLY A 29 -6.68 -30.85 3.00
N GLU A 30 -6.50 -31.70 1.99
CA GLU A 30 -5.34 -32.58 1.84
C GLU A 30 -4.11 -31.81 1.34
N GLY A 31 -2.93 -32.18 1.86
CA GLY A 31 -1.71 -32.17 1.07
C GLY A 31 -0.74 -30.99 1.25
N GLY A 32 -0.32 -30.73 2.48
CA GLY A 32 0.79 -29.83 2.80
C GLY A 32 2.14 -30.31 2.24
N GLY A 33 2.59 -29.68 1.17
CA GLY A 33 4.00 -29.37 0.98
C GLY A 33 4.16 -27.88 1.31
N ALA A 34 4.87 -27.55 2.39
CA ALA A 34 5.03 -26.18 2.86
C ALA A 34 5.48 -25.29 1.69
N PRO A 35 4.68 -24.29 1.28
CA PRO A 35 5.16 -23.29 0.34
C PRO A 35 6.40 -22.64 0.94
N SER A 36 7.39 -22.32 0.10
CA SER A 36 8.63 -21.66 0.51
C SER A 36 8.30 -20.54 1.51
N ALA A 37 8.77 -20.73 2.75
CA ALA A 37 8.36 -19.94 3.89
C ALA A 37 8.50 -18.45 3.58
N TYR A 38 7.43 -17.70 3.79
CA TYR A 38 7.46 -16.24 3.78
C TYR A 38 8.65 -15.74 4.62
N THR A 39 9.50 -14.91 4.03
CA THR A 39 10.73 -14.41 4.67
C THR A 39 10.64 -12.94 5.08
N GLY A 40 9.45 -12.37 5.06
CA GLY A 40 9.25 -10.93 5.19
C GLY A 40 9.14 -10.22 3.83
N PHE A 41 9.01 -8.90 3.87
CA PHE A 41 8.96 -8.06 2.69
C PHE A 41 10.33 -8.04 2.01
N MET A 42 10.33 -8.03 0.68
CA MET A 42 11.57 -7.79 -0.05
C MET A 42 12.07 -6.37 0.20
N GLN A 43 13.38 -6.17 0.17
CA GLN A 43 13.96 -4.84 0.26
C GLN A 43 13.44 -3.96 -0.88
N ALA A 44 13.00 -2.75 -0.54
CA ALA A 44 12.57 -1.76 -1.51
C ALA A 44 13.79 -1.25 -2.30
N VAL A 45 13.70 -1.30 -3.63
CA VAL A 45 14.77 -0.89 -4.55
C VAL A 45 14.20 -0.01 -5.66
N GLU A 46 15.00 0.96 -6.10
CA GLU A 46 14.68 1.81 -7.25
C GLU A 46 14.25 1.01 -8.47
N GLY A 47 13.19 1.49 -9.14
CA GLY A 47 12.62 0.83 -10.30
C GLY A 47 11.48 -0.12 -9.96
N GLN A 48 11.33 -0.56 -8.70
CA GLN A 48 10.21 -1.41 -8.31
C GLN A 48 8.89 -0.65 -8.30
N TRP A 49 7.81 -1.35 -8.65
CA TRP A 49 6.46 -0.81 -8.61
C TRP A 49 5.41 -1.89 -8.36
N VAL A 50 4.27 -1.47 -7.84
CA VAL A 50 3.05 -2.27 -7.70
C VAL A 50 1.86 -1.47 -8.22
N GLU A 51 0.85 -2.17 -8.68
CA GLU A 51 -0.43 -1.60 -9.05
C GLU A 51 -1.52 -2.35 -8.29
N TYR A 52 -2.34 -1.61 -7.57
CA TYR A 52 -3.47 -2.09 -6.80
C TYR A 52 -4.77 -1.65 -7.44
N VAL A 53 -5.80 -2.48 -7.30
CA VAL A 53 -7.19 -2.04 -7.37
C VAL A 53 -7.66 -1.81 -5.95
N ILE A 54 -8.18 -0.61 -5.69
CA ILE A 54 -8.75 -0.20 -4.42
C ILE A 54 -10.26 -0.07 -4.59
N SER A 55 -11.01 -0.67 -3.67
CA SER A 55 -12.46 -0.52 -3.58
C SER A 55 -12.81 0.41 -2.43
N SER A 56 -13.51 1.50 -2.75
CA SER A 56 -14.01 2.48 -1.78
C SER A 56 -15.40 2.94 -2.20
N ASP A 57 -16.36 2.97 -1.26
CA ASP A 57 -17.72 3.45 -1.47
C ASP A 57 -18.46 2.84 -2.69
N GLY A 58 -18.13 1.59 -3.03
CA GLY A 58 -18.72 0.87 -4.16
C GLY A 58 -18.12 1.20 -5.52
N GLU A 59 -17.10 2.06 -5.58
CA GLU A 59 -16.28 2.30 -6.77
C GLU A 59 -14.92 1.61 -6.64
N GLU A 60 -14.35 1.24 -7.78
CA GLU A 60 -12.98 0.73 -7.88
C GLU A 60 -12.12 1.71 -8.67
N TYR A 61 -10.88 1.88 -8.22
CA TYR A 61 -9.88 2.66 -8.96
C TYR A 61 -8.51 2.00 -8.86
N HIS A 62 -7.66 2.30 -9.85
CA HIS A 62 -6.29 1.82 -9.89
C HIS A 62 -5.38 2.80 -9.15
N GLN A 63 -4.51 2.26 -8.31
CA GLN A 63 -3.45 2.98 -7.62
C GLN A 63 -2.11 2.29 -7.91
N LYS A 64 -1.20 3.01 -8.57
CA LYS A 64 0.16 2.52 -8.84
C LYS A 64 1.13 3.18 -7.88
N MET A 65 1.96 2.39 -7.18
CA MET A 65 2.99 2.86 -6.26
C MET A 65 4.37 2.48 -6.81
N GLU A 66 5.30 3.41 -6.81
CA GLU A 66 6.58 3.33 -7.51
C GLU A 66 7.73 3.80 -6.62
N HIS A 67 8.82 3.03 -6.56
CA HIS A 67 10.07 3.48 -5.95
C HIS A 67 10.90 4.24 -6.99
N ILE A 68 10.90 5.57 -6.92
CA ILE A 68 11.49 6.47 -7.92
C ILE A 68 12.96 6.85 -7.65
N GLY A 69 13.55 6.28 -6.59
CA GLY A 69 14.99 6.34 -6.35
C GLY A 69 15.35 7.20 -5.15
N GLN A 70 16.56 7.76 -5.14
CA GLN A 70 17.03 8.64 -4.09
C GLN A 70 17.33 10.04 -4.63
N ASP A 71 17.10 11.05 -3.79
CA ASP A 71 17.44 12.44 -4.10
C ASP A 71 17.82 13.19 -2.83
N THR A 72 18.42 14.37 -2.99
CA THR A 72 18.63 15.31 -1.89
C THR A 72 17.44 16.25 -1.81
N VAL A 73 16.67 16.16 -0.73
CA VAL A 73 15.50 17.00 -0.47
C VAL A 73 15.69 17.71 0.85
N ASP A 74 15.61 19.04 0.84
CA ASP A 74 15.83 19.91 2.00
C ASP A 74 17.13 19.59 2.77
N GLY A 75 18.20 19.28 2.01
CA GLY A 75 19.52 18.95 2.54
C GLY A 75 19.68 17.53 3.10
N LYS A 76 18.67 16.68 2.97
CA LYS A 76 18.67 15.28 3.44
C LYS A 76 18.68 14.31 2.27
N THR A 77 19.42 13.21 2.41
CA THR A 77 19.28 12.06 1.51
C THR A 77 17.93 11.40 1.77
N CYS A 78 17.07 11.39 0.75
CA CYS A 78 15.72 10.88 0.84
C CYS A 78 15.47 9.76 -0.16
N ILE A 79 14.61 8.81 0.22
CA ILE A 79 14.03 7.79 -0.66
C ILE A 79 12.70 8.33 -1.18
N GLY A 80 12.55 8.31 -2.50
CA GLY A 80 11.38 8.82 -3.21
C GLY A 80 10.42 7.71 -3.61
N PHE A 81 9.14 7.96 -3.38
CA PHE A 81 8.03 7.15 -3.89
C PHE A 81 7.05 8.02 -4.68
N GLU A 82 6.46 7.46 -5.71
CA GLU A 82 5.34 8.06 -6.41
C GLU A 82 4.12 7.16 -6.38
N MET A 83 2.97 7.78 -6.21
CA MET A 83 1.68 7.13 -6.20
C MET A 83 0.76 7.80 -7.22
N THR A 84 0.39 7.06 -8.25
CA THR A 84 -0.53 7.50 -9.29
C THR A 84 -1.90 6.91 -9.05
N MET A 85 -2.91 7.75 -8.92
CA MET A 85 -4.30 7.36 -8.70
C MET A 85 -5.13 7.76 -9.92
N ALA A 86 -5.72 6.78 -10.58
CA ALA A 86 -6.58 7.00 -11.73
C ALA A 86 -8.06 6.84 -11.31
N MET A 87 -8.68 7.95 -10.88
CA MET A 87 -10.07 7.95 -10.46
C MET A 87 -10.99 8.22 -11.66
N PRO A 88 -11.99 7.35 -11.96
CA PRO A 88 -12.80 7.44 -13.17
C PRO A 88 -13.46 8.81 -13.41
N GLN A 89 -13.83 9.53 -12.35
CA GLN A 89 -14.53 10.81 -12.41
C GLN A 89 -13.65 12.04 -12.10
N GLN A 90 -12.49 11.85 -11.47
CA GLN A 90 -11.62 12.94 -10.98
C GLN A 90 -10.32 13.08 -11.79
N GLY A 91 -10.08 12.15 -12.71
CA GLY A 91 -8.85 12.12 -13.51
C GLY A 91 -7.69 11.51 -12.75
N GLU A 92 -6.49 11.73 -13.29
CA GLU A 92 -5.25 11.25 -12.70
C GLU A 92 -4.71 12.26 -11.68
N THR A 93 -4.33 11.76 -10.51
CA THR A 93 -3.57 12.51 -9.51
C THR A 93 -2.32 11.74 -9.16
N ILE A 94 -1.17 12.41 -9.19
CA ILE A 94 0.12 11.84 -8.83
C ILE A 94 0.57 12.47 -7.52
N VAL A 95 1.00 11.65 -6.59
CA VAL A 95 1.57 12.08 -5.31
C VAL A 95 3.01 11.60 -5.26
N GLN A 96 3.94 12.49 -4.96
CA GLN A 96 5.35 12.16 -4.75
C GLN A 96 5.71 12.40 -3.28
N MET A 97 6.24 11.35 -2.64
CA MET A 97 6.62 11.32 -1.23
C MET A 97 8.12 11.12 -1.11
N TRP A 98 8.79 11.96 -0.33
CA TRP A 98 10.21 11.84 -0.02
C TRP A 98 10.40 11.60 1.46
N THR A 99 11.01 10.47 1.79
CA THR A 99 11.27 10.06 3.18
C THR A 99 12.75 10.13 3.46
N ASP A 100 13.14 10.63 4.63
CA ASP A 100 14.53 10.63 5.08
C ASP A 100 15.06 9.19 5.13
N ALA A 101 16.18 8.91 4.46
CA ALA A 101 16.66 7.54 4.29
C ALA A 101 17.13 6.87 5.60
N ALA A 102 17.40 7.64 6.66
CA ALA A 102 17.87 7.12 7.94
C ALA A 102 16.74 6.92 8.95
N THR A 103 15.70 7.76 8.88
CA THR A 103 14.61 7.79 9.88
C THR A 103 13.26 7.37 9.31
N HIS A 104 13.15 7.22 7.99
CA HIS A 104 11.93 6.95 7.25
C HIS A 104 10.81 7.99 7.46
N GLN A 105 11.14 9.16 8.01
CA GLN A 105 10.18 10.23 8.21
C GLN A 105 9.92 10.99 6.92
N LEU A 106 8.65 11.31 6.64
CA LEU A 106 8.27 12.12 5.49
C LEU A 106 8.88 13.52 5.58
N VAL A 107 9.71 13.87 4.60
CA VAL A 107 10.41 15.16 4.46
C VAL A 107 9.67 16.09 3.51
N LYS A 108 9.18 15.55 2.39
CA LYS A 108 8.46 16.34 1.39
C LYS A 108 7.33 15.54 0.78
N TYR A 109 6.22 16.23 0.53
CA TYR A 109 5.04 15.69 -0.11
C TYR A 109 4.60 16.65 -1.21
N VAL A 110 4.46 16.14 -2.43
CA VAL A 110 4.09 16.93 -3.60
C VAL A 110 2.91 16.25 -4.29
N MET A 111 1.92 17.03 -4.71
CA MET A 111 0.77 16.55 -5.47
C MET A 111 0.77 17.19 -6.85
N LYS A 112 0.48 16.40 -7.89
CA LYS A 112 0.27 16.86 -9.25
C LYS A 112 -1.12 16.47 -9.73
N THR A 113 -1.87 17.46 -10.19
CA THR A 113 -3.20 17.30 -10.79
C THR A 113 -3.23 18.14 -12.07
N GLY A 114 -3.35 17.47 -13.22
CA GLY A 114 -3.10 18.11 -14.51
C GLY A 114 -1.68 18.69 -14.59
N ASP A 115 -1.56 19.96 -14.99
CA ASP A 115 -0.26 20.65 -15.09
C ASP A 115 0.17 21.35 -13.79
N GLN A 116 -0.63 21.27 -12.72
CA GLN A 116 -0.35 21.94 -11.47
C GLN A 116 0.40 21.02 -10.52
N VAL A 117 1.53 21.48 -10.00
CA VAL A 117 2.33 20.79 -8.99
C VAL A 117 2.35 21.60 -7.71
N ILE A 118 1.89 21.03 -6.61
CA ILE A 118 1.63 21.70 -5.33
C ILE A 118 2.45 21.03 -4.24
N CYS A 119 3.19 21.82 -3.46
CA CYS A 119 3.81 21.34 -2.24
C CYS A 119 2.76 21.30 -1.13
N MET A 120 2.58 20.15 -0.50
CA MET A 120 1.69 20.04 0.66
C MET A 120 2.50 20.05 1.95
N ASP A 121 1.86 20.49 3.03
CA ASP A 121 2.37 20.28 4.37
C ASP A 121 2.42 18.78 4.67
N VAL A 122 3.60 18.27 5.02
CA VAL A 122 3.80 16.84 5.35
C VAL A 122 2.94 16.38 6.52
N SER A 123 2.58 17.29 7.44
CA SER A 123 1.68 16.99 8.56
C SER A 123 0.22 16.78 8.13
N GLN A 124 -0.12 17.18 6.90
CA GLN A 124 -1.44 17.03 6.29
C GLN A 124 -1.47 15.94 5.22
N SER A 125 -0.38 15.16 5.06
CA SER A 125 -0.35 14.05 4.10
C SER A 125 -1.45 13.04 4.44
N PRO A 126 -2.42 12.79 3.54
CA PRO A 126 -3.42 11.76 3.74
C PRO A 126 -2.91 10.35 3.41
N TYR A 127 -1.70 10.24 2.83
CA TYR A 127 -1.09 8.98 2.44
C TYR A 127 0.21 8.74 3.21
N GLU A 128 0.47 7.47 3.49
CA GLU A 128 1.72 7.01 4.06
C GLU A 128 2.63 6.46 2.94
N PRO A 129 3.95 6.70 3.01
CA PRO A 129 4.89 6.05 2.12
C PRO A 129 4.83 4.52 2.32
N PRO A 130 5.14 3.72 1.29
CA PRO A 130 5.17 2.27 1.44
C PRO A 130 6.26 1.84 2.41
N GLU A 131 6.04 0.69 3.04
CA GLU A 131 7.01 0.07 3.94
C GLU A 131 8.24 -0.40 3.16
N THR A 132 9.43 0.04 3.59
CA THR A 132 10.71 -0.34 2.96
C THR A 132 11.37 -1.55 3.59
N GLU A 133 10.85 -1.98 4.74
CA GLU A 133 11.29 -3.14 5.52
C GLU A 133 10.06 -3.97 5.91
N THR A 134 10.26 -5.13 6.54
CA THR A 134 9.14 -5.94 7.02
C THR A 134 8.54 -5.31 8.29
N PRO A 135 7.28 -4.85 8.28
CA PRO A 135 6.64 -4.33 9.48
C PRO A 135 6.55 -5.41 10.56
N GLY A 136 6.68 -5.02 11.82
CA GLY A 136 6.68 -5.98 12.94
C GLY A 136 5.43 -6.86 13.02
N GLN A 137 4.28 -6.31 12.60
CA GLN A 137 2.99 -7.03 12.51
C GLN A 137 2.94 -8.10 11.41
N TYR A 138 3.89 -8.08 10.48
CA TYR A 138 4.06 -9.07 9.42
C TYR A 138 5.39 -9.81 9.57
N ASN A 139 5.94 -9.91 10.79
CA ASN A 139 7.20 -10.61 10.99
C ASN A 139 7.03 -12.12 10.70
N PRO A 140 7.89 -12.74 9.88
CA PRO A 140 7.80 -14.16 9.54
C PRO A 140 8.02 -15.12 10.72
N SER A 141 8.47 -14.61 11.87
CA SER A 141 8.66 -15.37 13.12
C SER A 141 7.42 -15.39 14.01
N LEU A 142 6.34 -14.70 13.63
CA LEU A 142 5.09 -14.73 14.38
C LEU A 142 4.48 -16.15 14.33
N PRO A 143 3.86 -16.63 15.43
CA PRO A 143 3.12 -17.88 15.41
C PRO A 143 1.86 -17.74 14.55
N ASP A 144 1.28 -18.88 14.17
CA ASP A 144 -0.07 -18.98 13.58
C ASP A 144 -0.26 -18.24 12.23
N ILE A 145 0.82 -18.07 11.46
CA ILE A 145 0.75 -17.53 10.10
C ILE A 145 0.09 -18.56 9.17
N SER A 146 -0.98 -18.14 8.49
CA SER A 146 -1.59 -18.93 7.42
C SER A 146 -0.88 -18.69 6.09
N TYR A 147 -0.87 -19.69 5.20
CA TYR A 147 -0.19 -19.58 3.90
C TYR A 147 -1.13 -19.97 2.76
N GLY A 148 -0.90 -19.39 1.58
CA GLY A 148 -1.68 -19.69 0.40
C GLY A 148 -1.00 -19.25 -0.89
N THR A 149 -1.80 -19.21 -1.95
CA THR A 149 -1.41 -18.74 -3.27
C THR A 149 -2.37 -17.64 -3.72
N TYR A 150 -1.83 -16.59 -4.32
CA TYR A 150 -2.60 -15.51 -4.94
C TYR A 150 -2.36 -15.51 -6.45
N THR A 151 -3.44 -15.48 -7.23
CA THR A 151 -3.39 -15.32 -8.69
C THR A 151 -3.50 -13.83 -9.02
N ILE A 152 -2.50 -13.31 -9.72
CA ILE A 152 -2.39 -11.90 -10.10
C ILE A 152 -3.33 -11.63 -11.28
N PRO A 153 -4.40 -10.83 -11.13
CA PRO A 153 -5.38 -10.64 -12.19
C PRO A 153 -4.80 -10.05 -13.48
N GLY A 154 -3.87 -9.09 -13.38
CA GLY A 154 -3.30 -8.41 -14.54
C GLY A 154 -2.36 -9.25 -15.41
N THR A 155 -1.85 -10.38 -14.90
CA THR A 155 -0.90 -11.24 -15.63
C THR A 155 -1.28 -12.72 -15.69
N GLY A 156 -2.18 -13.17 -14.82
CA GLY A 156 -2.49 -14.59 -14.61
C GLY A 156 -1.40 -15.39 -13.88
N GLY A 157 -0.27 -14.75 -13.53
CA GLY A 157 0.79 -15.36 -12.72
C GLY A 157 0.34 -15.64 -11.29
N THR A 158 1.12 -16.40 -10.53
CA THR A 158 0.81 -16.71 -9.13
C THR A 158 2.00 -16.38 -8.22
N VAL A 159 1.70 -15.98 -6.98
CA VAL A 159 2.68 -15.77 -5.92
C VAL A 159 2.24 -16.51 -4.65
N THR A 160 3.20 -16.94 -3.85
CA THR A 160 2.95 -17.47 -2.51
C THR A 160 2.70 -16.31 -1.56
N VAL A 161 1.70 -16.46 -0.69
CA VAL A 161 1.32 -15.44 0.31
C VAL A 161 1.36 -16.01 1.73
N ALA A 162 1.72 -15.15 2.67
CA ALA A 162 1.37 -15.27 4.08
C ALA A 162 0.11 -14.44 4.37
N ILE A 163 -0.77 -14.96 5.20
CA ILE A 163 -2.07 -14.37 5.53
C ILE A 163 -2.05 -14.11 7.04
N PHE A 164 -2.17 -12.83 7.40
CA PHE A 164 -2.19 -12.36 8.77
C PHE A 164 -3.60 -11.92 9.13
N ASP A 165 -4.16 -12.52 10.18
CA ASP A 165 -5.40 -12.05 10.80
C ASP A 165 -5.13 -10.74 11.55
N VAL A 166 -5.85 -9.69 11.19
CA VAL A 166 -5.76 -8.39 11.84
C VAL A 166 -7.12 -8.03 12.44
N PRO A 167 -7.19 -7.14 13.45
CA PRO A 167 -8.48 -6.70 13.98
C PRO A 167 -9.39 -6.17 12.87
N GLY A 168 -10.50 -6.88 12.62
CA GLY A 168 -11.49 -6.51 11.62
C GLY A 168 -11.22 -7.03 10.20
N GLY A 169 -10.24 -7.91 9.98
CA GLY A 169 -9.93 -8.38 8.63
C GLY A 169 -8.71 -9.29 8.48
N GLU A 170 -8.21 -9.37 7.25
CA GLU A 170 -7.01 -10.11 6.87
C GLU A 170 -6.11 -9.23 6.00
N VAL A 171 -4.80 -9.39 6.17
CA VAL A 171 -3.80 -8.83 5.25
C VAL A 171 -2.96 -9.95 4.68
N TRP A 172 -2.90 -10.01 3.35
CA TRP A 172 -2.16 -11.00 2.61
C TRP A 172 -0.90 -10.34 2.07
N VAL A 173 0.25 -10.96 2.35
CA VAL A 173 1.57 -10.41 2.02
C VAL A 173 2.45 -11.44 1.32
N SER A 174 3.43 -11.01 0.54
CA SER A 174 4.36 -11.88 -0.18
C SER A 174 5.78 -11.33 -0.21
N SER A 175 6.75 -12.22 -0.05
CA SER A 175 8.18 -11.92 -0.26
C SER A 175 8.56 -11.74 -1.74
N GLN A 176 7.62 -11.99 -2.66
CA GLN A 176 7.83 -11.91 -4.12
C GLN A 176 7.34 -10.59 -4.72
N VAL A 177 6.60 -9.80 -3.95
CA VAL A 177 5.93 -8.58 -4.42
C VAL A 177 6.60 -7.37 -3.75
N PRO A 178 6.97 -6.32 -4.51
CA PRO A 178 7.48 -5.09 -3.92
C PRO A 178 6.52 -4.51 -2.89
N PHE A 179 7.05 -3.95 -1.81
CA PHE A 179 6.25 -3.40 -0.69
C PHE A 179 5.34 -4.42 0.02
N GLY A 180 5.48 -5.71 -0.31
CA GLY A 180 4.95 -6.85 0.43
C GLY A 180 3.45 -7.09 0.36
N THR A 181 2.62 -6.06 0.26
CA THR A 181 1.15 -6.22 0.37
C THR A 181 0.54 -6.73 -0.93
N VAL A 182 -0.31 -7.75 -0.83
CA VAL A 182 -0.98 -8.41 -1.97
C VAL A 182 -2.49 -8.22 -1.93
N LYS A 183 -3.11 -8.31 -0.76
CA LYS A 183 -4.57 -8.18 -0.62
C LYS A 183 -4.93 -7.73 0.79
N VAL A 184 -5.96 -6.89 0.90
CA VAL A 184 -6.55 -6.48 2.18
C VAL A 184 -8.04 -6.83 2.15
N VAL A 185 -8.49 -7.53 3.19
CA VAL A 185 -9.88 -7.85 3.45
C VAL A 185 -10.29 -7.13 4.73
N ALA A 186 -11.33 -6.31 4.69
CA ALA A 186 -11.91 -5.67 5.85
C ALA A 186 -13.38 -6.07 5.98
N SER A 187 -13.77 -6.56 7.16
CA SER A 187 -15.13 -7.02 7.45
C SER A 187 -15.68 -8.02 6.42
N GLY A 188 -14.81 -8.93 5.93
CA GLY A 188 -15.16 -9.94 4.92
C GLY A 188 -15.18 -9.44 3.47
N THR A 189 -14.99 -8.14 3.22
CA THR A 189 -14.94 -7.56 1.88
C THR A 189 -13.50 -7.25 1.49
N THR A 190 -13.11 -7.58 0.26
CA THR A 190 -11.79 -7.17 -0.28
C THR A 190 -11.81 -5.68 -0.57
N THR A 191 -10.98 -4.90 0.10
CA THR A 191 -10.87 -3.44 -0.07
C THR A 191 -9.67 -3.03 -0.93
N MET A 192 -8.66 -3.90 -1.03
CA MET A 192 -7.51 -3.71 -1.90
C MET A 192 -7.00 -5.06 -2.40
N TYR A 193 -6.59 -5.13 -3.66
CA TYR A 193 -5.86 -6.28 -4.18
C TYR A 193 -4.83 -5.88 -5.24
N LEU A 194 -3.74 -6.64 -5.30
CA LEU A 194 -2.65 -6.48 -6.26
C LEU A 194 -3.13 -6.83 -7.66
N TYR A 195 -3.12 -5.85 -8.56
CA TYR A 195 -3.42 -6.05 -9.97
C TYR A 195 -2.21 -6.51 -10.76
N ASN A 196 -1.05 -5.87 -10.54
CA ASN A 196 0.21 -6.18 -11.21
C ASN A 196 1.40 -5.62 -10.42
N PHE A 197 2.63 -6.05 -10.76
CA PHE A 197 3.85 -5.46 -10.21
C PHE A 197 5.04 -5.65 -11.16
N GLY A 198 6.12 -4.91 -10.90
CA GLY A 198 7.40 -5.09 -11.55
C GLY A 198 8.56 -4.80 -10.62
N THR A 199 9.68 -5.47 -10.86
CA THR A 199 10.92 -5.28 -10.09
C THR A 199 11.85 -4.22 -10.67
N SER A 200 11.45 -3.62 -11.79
CA SER A 200 12.15 -2.56 -12.52
C SER A 200 11.15 -1.78 -13.38
N GLY A 201 11.57 -0.60 -13.86
CA GLY A 201 10.80 0.18 -14.82
C GLY A 201 9.93 1.27 -14.21
N ALA A 202 9.96 1.47 -12.89
CA ALA A 202 9.40 2.68 -12.29
C ALA A 202 10.04 3.93 -12.90
N GLN A 203 9.21 4.95 -13.16
CA GLN A 203 9.61 6.22 -13.74
C GLN A 203 9.12 7.34 -12.84
N ARG A 204 9.89 8.43 -12.77
CA ARG A 204 9.52 9.62 -12.01
C ARG A 204 8.68 10.55 -12.89
N ASP A 205 7.40 10.73 -12.55
CA ASP A 205 6.45 11.58 -13.28
C ASP A 205 6.44 13.04 -12.80
N ILE A 206 6.66 13.28 -11.50
CA ILE A 206 6.91 14.63 -10.96
C ILE A 206 8.42 14.83 -10.97
N SER A 207 8.95 15.55 -11.96
CA SER A 207 10.38 15.78 -12.09
C SER A 207 11.00 16.48 -10.86
N LYS A 208 12.32 16.39 -10.72
CA LYS A 208 13.05 17.13 -9.69
C LYS A 208 12.76 18.62 -9.72
N ALA A 209 12.77 19.21 -10.91
CA ALA A 209 12.49 20.64 -11.07
C ALA A 209 11.06 20.99 -10.65
N GLU A 210 10.06 20.19 -11.01
CA GLU A 210 8.68 20.38 -10.56
C GLU A 210 8.55 20.27 -9.04
N MET A 211 9.18 19.26 -8.43
CA MET A 211 9.20 19.07 -6.97
C MET A 211 9.89 20.24 -6.24
N GLU A 212 11.01 20.74 -6.75
CA GLU A 212 11.74 21.86 -6.15
C GLU A 212 10.99 23.19 -6.27
N ASN A 213 10.23 23.37 -7.36
CA ASN A 213 9.52 24.61 -7.68
C ASN A 213 8.00 24.50 -7.51
N CYS A 214 7.51 23.49 -6.77
CA CYS A 214 6.07 23.30 -6.60
C CYS A 214 5.41 24.51 -5.91
N MET A 215 4.16 24.76 -6.27
CA MET A 215 3.38 25.87 -5.73
C MET A 215 3.11 25.63 -4.25
N GLN A 216 3.41 26.62 -3.41
CA GLN A 216 3.04 26.59 -2.00
C GLN A 216 1.56 26.95 -1.88
N MET A 217 0.78 26.15 -1.16
CA MET A 217 -0.56 26.60 -0.78
C MET A 217 -0.42 27.76 0.22
N PRO A 218 -1.18 28.86 0.08
CA PRO A 218 -1.27 29.87 1.11
C PRO A 218 -1.71 29.22 2.43
N GLY A 219 -0.94 29.43 3.50
CA GLY A 219 -1.25 28.82 4.80
C GLY A 219 -2.67 29.13 5.25
N PHE A 220 -3.40 28.08 5.66
CA PHE A 220 -4.66 28.19 6.40
C PHE A 220 -4.38 28.35 7.90
#